data_AF-A0A7J8TIN5-F1
#
_entry.id   AF-A0A7J8TIN5-F1
#
_cell.length_a   1.000
_cell.length_b   1.000
_cell.length_c   1.000
_cell.angle_alpha   90.00
_cell.angle_beta   90.00
_cell.angle_gamma   90.00
#
_symmetry.space_group_name_H-M   'P 1'
#
loop_
_entity.id
_entity.type
_entity.pdbx_description
1 polymer ?
#
loop_
_entity_poly.entity_id
_entity_poly.type
_entity_poly.pdbx_seq_one_letter_code
_entity_poly.pdbx_strand_id
1 'polypeptide(L)'
;KKKKLIFENFCLNYKIILLWFEFCSQDFADYAEFCFKTFGDRVKTWMTFNEPRVVAALGFDNGINLPNRCSKQFGNYTDGNSTTEPYIAAHHLILSHVEAVKRYHEKY
;
A
#
# COMPACT_ATOMS: atom_id res chain seq x y z
N LYS A 1 5.64 7.58 17.38
CA LYS A 1 5.17 6.17 17.50
C LYS A 1 3.71 5.92 17.09
N LYS A 2 2.77 6.90 17.16
CA LYS A 2 1.36 6.69 16.75
C LYS A 2 1.02 6.95 15.26
N LYS A 3 1.90 7.61 14.49
CA LYS A 3 1.61 7.96 13.08
C LYS A 3 1.92 6.86 12.05
N LYS A 4 2.77 5.89 12.39
CA LYS A 4 3.18 4.79 11.50
C LYS A 4 2.03 3.78 11.23
N LEU A 5 1.08 3.69 12.16
CA LEU A 5 0.02 2.67 12.15
C LEU A 5 -1.19 3.00 11.25
N ILE A 6 -1.38 4.25 10.85
CA ILE A 6 -2.59 4.66 10.12
C ILE A 6 -2.57 4.12 8.69
N PHE A 7 -1.38 4.07 8.08
CA PHE A 7 -1.24 3.69 6.68
C PHE A 7 -1.16 2.17 6.47
N GLU A 8 -0.40 1.47 7.32
CA GLU A 8 -0.32 0.00 7.29
C GLU A 8 -1.70 -0.64 7.50
N ASN A 9 -2.57 -0.06 8.34
CA ASN A 9 -3.90 -0.65 8.58
C ASN A 9 -4.96 -0.31 7.53
N PHE A 10 -4.80 0.77 6.74
CA PHE A 10 -5.83 1.17 5.77
C PHE A 10 -5.90 0.20 4.58
N CYS A 11 -4.74 -0.23 4.06
CA CYS A 11 -4.68 -1.17 2.94
C CYS A 11 -4.67 -2.65 3.37
N LEU A 12 -4.31 -2.96 4.63
CA LEU A 12 -4.07 -4.36 5.06
C LEU A 12 -5.21 -5.02 5.86
N ASN A 13 -6.20 -4.26 6.38
CA ASN A 13 -7.27 -4.83 7.23
C ASN A 13 -8.58 -5.17 6.53
N TYR A 14 -8.77 -4.77 5.27
CA TYR A 14 -10.00 -5.13 4.56
C TYR A 14 -9.78 -6.39 3.75
N LYS A 15 -10.64 -7.37 4.05
CA LYS A 15 -10.75 -8.74 3.53
C LYS A 15 -11.12 -8.78 2.04
N ILE A 16 -10.54 -7.91 1.22
CA ILE A 16 -10.84 -7.69 -0.19
C ILE A 16 -9.52 -7.33 -0.90
N ILE A 17 -8.67 -8.34 -1.12
CA ILE A 17 -7.47 -8.22 -1.98
C ILE A 17 -7.64 -9.01 -3.29
N LEU A 18 -8.78 -9.70 -3.46
CA LEU A 18 -9.08 -10.51 -4.65
C LEU A 18 -10.11 -9.91 -5.60
N LEU A 19 -10.68 -8.75 -5.25
CA LEU A 19 -11.53 -7.95 -6.13
C LEU A 19 -10.99 -6.52 -6.04
N TRP A 20 -10.88 -5.81 -7.16
CA TRP A 20 -10.56 -4.37 -7.26
C TRP A 20 -9.07 -3.98 -7.38
N PHE A 21 -8.48 -4.15 -8.56
CA PHE A 21 -7.14 -3.66 -8.87
C PHE A 21 -7.07 -2.17 -9.30
N GLU A 22 -8.18 -1.55 -9.75
CA GLU A 22 -8.23 -0.11 -10.06
C GLU A 22 -8.49 0.81 -8.85
N PHE A 23 -9.10 0.28 -7.78
CA PHE A 23 -9.63 1.09 -6.68
C PHE A 23 -8.54 1.57 -5.70
N CYS A 24 -7.42 0.83 -5.61
CA CYS A 24 -6.37 1.07 -4.63
C CYS A 24 -5.59 2.40 -4.83
N SER A 25 -5.34 2.79 -6.08
CA SER A 25 -4.54 4.00 -6.37
C SER A 25 -5.30 5.29 -6.13
N GLN A 26 -6.58 5.34 -6.52
CA GLN A 26 -7.44 6.51 -6.30
C GLN A 26 -7.75 6.70 -4.82
N ASP A 27 -8.07 5.62 -4.08
CA ASP A 27 -8.29 5.69 -2.63
C ASP A 27 -7.06 6.20 -1.88
N PHE A 28 -5.87 5.71 -2.23
CA PHE A 28 -4.62 6.19 -1.65
C PHE A 28 -4.40 7.68 -1.95
N ALA A 29 -4.66 8.10 -3.18
CA ALA A 29 -4.49 9.48 -3.58
C ALA A 29 -5.50 10.41 -2.89
N ASP A 30 -6.73 9.96 -2.63
CA ASP A 30 -7.74 10.69 -1.86
C ASP A 30 -7.28 10.86 -0.40
N TYR A 31 -6.73 9.79 0.20
CA TYR A 31 -6.11 9.85 1.52
C TYR A 31 -4.92 10.82 1.57
N ALA A 32 -4.04 10.77 0.56
CA ALA A 32 -2.90 11.67 0.46
C ALA A 32 -3.37 13.14 0.32
N GLU A 33 -4.37 13.40 -0.54
CA GLU A 33 -4.98 14.72 -0.71
C GLU A 33 -5.59 15.24 0.60
N PHE A 34 -6.29 14.40 1.36
CA PHE A 34 -6.77 14.76 2.69
C PHE A 34 -5.62 15.18 3.62
N CYS A 35 -4.50 14.44 3.61
CA CYS A 35 -3.32 14.77 4.40
C CYS A 35 -2.69 16.10 3.97
N PHE A 36 -2.55 16.34 2.67
CA PHE A 36 -2.00 17.58 2.13
C PHE A 36 -2.88 18.78 2.51
N LYS A 37 -4.21 18.67 2.37
CA LYS A 37 -5.15 19.72 2.80
C LYS A 37 -5.05 20.03 4.29
N THR A 38 -4.95 18.99 5.11
CA THR A 38 -5.07 19.13 6.57
C THR A 38 -3.77 19.56 7.24
N PHE A 39 -2.62 19.16 6.70
CA PHE A 39 -1.32 19.37 7.35
C PHE A 39 -0.28 20.07 6.46
N GLY A 40 -0.59 20.36 5.20
CA GLY A 40 0.33 20.99 4.24
C GLY A 40 0.72 22.42 4.60
N ASP A 41 0.02 23.07 5.53
CA ASP A 41 0.41 24.35 6.12
C ASP A 41 1.77 24.24 6.83
N ARG A 42 2.00 23.13 7.55
CA ARG A 42 3.19 22.87 8.38
C ARG A 42 4.14 21.83 7.81
N VAL A 43 3.62 20.82 7.12
CA VAL A 43 4.42 19.72 6.57
C VAL A 43 4.76 20.03 5.11
N LYS A 44 6.05 20.25 4.83
CA LYS A 44 6.57 20.61 3.50
C LYS A 44 7.31 19.47 2.79
N THR A 45 7.57 18.39 3.50
CA THR A 45 8.26 17.21 2.97
C THR A 45 7.42 15.99 3.24
N TRP A 46 7.09 15.27 2.18
CA TRP A 46 6.18 14.14 2.20
C TRP A 46 6.89 12.87 1.74
N MET A 47 6.52 11.76 2.37
CA MET A 47 6.86 10.41 1.93
C MET A 47 5.56 9.64 1.79
N THR A 48 5.36 9.00 0.65
CA THR A 48 4.13 8.26 0.31
C THR A 48 4.12 6.90 0.99
N PHE A 49 5.14 6.08 0.71
CA PHE A 49 5.29 4.74 1.26
C PHE A 49 6.61 4.59 2.01
N ASN A 50 6.56 3.87 3.13
CA ASN A 50 7.76 3.33 3.77
C ASN A 50 8.02 1.92 3.21
N GLU A 51 9.20 1.72 2.63
CA GLU A 51 9.72 0.40 2.23
C GLU A 51 8.74 -0.47 1.40
N PRO A 52 8.33 -0.04 0.20
CA PRO A 52 7.35 -0.78 -0.63
C PRO A 52 7.80 -2.21 -0.97
N ARG A 53 9.12 -2.44 -1.11
CA ARG A 53 9.69 -3.78 -1.28
C ARG A 53 9.38 -4.71 -0.09
N VAL A 54 9.45 -4.18 1.13
CA VAL A 54 9.17 -4.97 2.35
C VAL A 54 7.69 -5.31 2.43
N VAL A 55 6.80 -4.37 2.06
CA VAL A 55 5.36 -4.62 1.97
C VAL A 55 5.07 -5.75 0.98
N ALA A 56 5.63 -5.68 -0.23
CA ALA A 56 5.44 -6.71 -1.25
C ALA A 56 6.01 -8.07 -0.82
N ALA A 57 7.26 -8.13 -0.35
CA ALA A 57 7.90 -9.39 0.00
C ALA A 57 7.30 -10.02 1.28
N LEU A 58 7.15 -9.26 2.36
CA LEU A 58 6.69 -9.86 3.62
C LEU A 58 5.18 -10.09 3.64
N GLY A 59 4.40 -9.32 2.88
CA GLY A 59 2.94 -9.48 2.82
C GLY A 59 2.45 -10.51 1.80
N PHE A 60 3.18 -10.68 0.69
CA PHE A 60 2.71 -11.46 -0.48
C PHE A 60 3.70 -12.55 -0.97
N ASP A 61 4.94 -12.57 -0.48
CA ASP A 61 5.93 -13.61 -0.82
C ASP A 61 6.15 -14.58 0.35
N ASN A 62 6.57 -14.07 1.51
CA ASN A 62 6.82 -14.89 2.70
C ASN A 62 5.58 -15.06 3.59
N GLY A 63 4.56 -14.22 3.40
CA GLY A 63 3.34 -14.22 4.22
C GLY A 63 3.57 -13.91 5.70
N ILE A 64 4.68 -13.27 6.08
CA ILE A 64 5.04 -12.94 7.47
C ILE A 64 4.22 -11.77 8.01
N ASN A 65 3.99 -10.76 7.17
CA ASN A 65 3.19 -9.59 7.51
C ASN A 65 1.79 -9.72 6.91
N LEU A 66 0.82 -8.97 7.44
CA LEU A 66 -0.48 -8.82 6.81
C LEU A 66 -0.32 -8.40 5.34
N PRO A 67 -1.13 -8.93 4.40
CA PRO A 67 -2.28 -9.83 4.60
C PRO A 67 -1.92 -11.32 4.78
N ASN A 68 -0.65 -11.65 4.99
CA ASN A 68 -0.14 -13.01 5.22
C ASN A 68 -0.45 -13.96 4.06
N ARG A 69 -0.23 -13.49 2.81
CA ARG A 69 -0.42 -14.30 1.61
C ARG A 69 0.92 -14.83 1.13
N CYS A 70 0.96 -16.12 0.79
CA CYS A 70 2.07 -16.72 0.06
C CYS A 70 1.66 -18.06 -0.56
N SER A 71 2.52 -18.61 -1.42
CA SER A 71 2.32 -19.96 -1.96
C SER A 71 2.37 -21.02 -0.86
N LYS A 72 1.53 -22.06 -0.98
CA LYS A 72 1.43 -23.19 -0.04
C LYS A 72 2.75 -23.91 0.26
N GLN A 73 3.72 -23.82 -0.64
CA GLN A 73 5.04 -24.45 -0.50
C GLN A 73 5.88 -23.80 0.61
N PHE A 74 5.56 -22.56 1.01
CA PHE A 74 6.32 -21.78 1.99
C PHE A 74 5.62 -21.66 3.36
N GLY A 75 4.46 -22.30 3.55
CA GLY A 75 3.78 -22.40 4.85
C GLY A 75 2.33 -22.90 4.78
N ASN A 76 1.65 -22.94 5.93
CA ASN A 76 0.26 -23.40 6.06
C ASN A 76 -0.76 -22.30 5.71
N TYR A 77 -0.63 -21.71 4.52
CA TYR A 77 -1.53 -20.66 4.04
C TYR A 77 -2.60 -21.26 3.13
N THR A 78 -3.84 -20.79 3.26
CA THR A 78 -4.96 -21.29 2.48
C THR A 78 -4.99 -20.73 1.05
N ASP A 79 -4.30 -19.62 0.81
CA ASP A 79 -4.40 -18.79 -0.39
C ASP A 79 -3.16 -17.89 -0.56
N GLY A 80 -2.86 -17.46 -1.78
CA GLY A 80 -1.67 -16.67 -2.13
C GLY A 80 -0.84 -17.27 -3.27
N ASN A 81 -0.08 -16.41 -3.96
CA ASN A 81 0.91 -16.83 -4.95
C ASN A 81 2.17 -15.96 -4.91
N SER A 82 3.22 -16.50 -4.30
CA SER A 82 4.53 -15.86 -4.15
C SER A 82 5.24 -15.54 -5.47
N THR A 83 4.87 -16.20 -6.58
CA THR A 83 5.50 -15.92 -7.89
C THR A 83 4.84 -14.78 -8.65
N THR A 84 3.66 -14.31 -8.23
CA THR A 84 2.89 -13.28 -8.94
C THR A 84 2.46 -12.13 -8.04
N GLU A 85 1.92 -12.40 -6.86
CA GLU A 85 1.34 -11.39 -5.98
C GLU A 85 2.31 -10.31 -5.50
N PRO A 86 3.59 -10.59 -5.18
CA PRO A 86 4.55 -9.54 -4.82
C PRO A 86 4.73 -8.49 -5.93
N TYR A 87 4.76 -8.92 -7.20
CA TYR A 87 4.90 -8.03 -8.34
C TYR A 87 3.65 -7.21 -8.59
N ILE A 88 2.47 -7.83 -8.44
CA ILE A 88 1.19 -7.15 -8.53
C ILE A 88 1.05 -6.09 -7.43
N ALA A 89 1.41 -6.43 -6.18
CA ALA A 89 1.40 -5.50 -5.07
C ALA A 89 2.38 -4.33 -5.32
N ALA A 90 3.61 -4.62 -5.74
CA ALA A 90 4.61 -3.60 -6.07
C ALA A 90 4.14 -2.66 -7.18
N HIS A 91 3.49 -3.18 -8.23
CA HIS A 91 2.95 -2.38 -9.32
C HIS A 91 1.90 -1.37 -8.82
N HIS A 92 0.95 -1.81 -7.98
CA HIS A 92 -0.07 -0.90 -7.42
C HIS A 92 0.49 0.10 -6.42
N LEU A 93 1.50 -0.28 -5.62
CA LEU A 93 2.21 0.67 -4.76
C LEU A 93 2.86 1.79 -5.59
N ILE A 94 3.43 1.46 -6.76
CA ILE A 94 4.00 2.44 -7.68
C ILE A 94 2.90 3.33 -8.29
N LEU A 95 1.80 2.74 -8.79
CA LEU A 95 0.70 3.53 -9.35
C LEU A 95 0.10 4.49 -8.32
N SER A 96 -0.10 4.02 -7.09
CA SER A 96 -0.61 4.82 -5.97
C SER A 96 0.37 5.96 -5.64
N HIS A 97 1.68 5.68 -5.64
CA HIS A 97 2.70 6.69 -5.44
C HIS A 97 2.61 7.80 -6.51
N VAL A 98 2.54 7.40 -7.77
CA VAL A 98 2.47 8.34 -8.90
C VAL A 98 1.22 9.21 -8.82
N GLU A 99 0.06 8.62 -8.52
CA GLU A 99 -1.19 9.39 -8.43
C GLU A 99 -1.16 10.40 -7.27
N ALA A 100 -0.68 10.01 -6.09
CA ALA A 100 -0.53 10.93 -4.96
C ALA A 100 0.47 12.06 -5.24
N VAL A 101 1.61 11.75 -5.88
CA VAL A 101 2.62 12.75 -6.26
C VAL A 101 2.08 13.71 -7.32
N LYS A 102 1.37 13.18 -8.33
CA LYS A 102 0.72 13.99 -9.35
C LYS A 102 -0.24 15.01 -8.72
N ARG A 103 -1.13 14.56 -7.83
CA ARG A 103 -2.06 15.45 -7.13
C ARG A 103 -1.37 16.47 -6.23
N TYR A 104 -0.26 16.09 -5.59
CA TYR A 104 0.55 17.04 -4.83
C TYR A 104 1.03 18.17 -5.74
N HIS A 105 1.74 17.86 -6.83
CA HIS A 105 2.31 18.86 -7.74
C HIS A 105 1.26 19.70 -8.49
N GLU A 106 0.08 19.16 -8.77
CA GLU A 106 -0.98 19.89 -9.46
C GLU A 106 -1.77 20.85 -8.56
N LYS A 107 -1.78 20.63 -7.23
CA LYS A 107 -2.67 21.35 -6.30
C LYS A 107 -1.98 22.03 -5.11
N TYR A 108 -0.76 21.64 -4.73
CA TYR A 108 -0.08 22.05 -3.48
C TYR A 108 1.38 22.46 -3.70
#